data_AF-A0A150IHW4-F1
#
_entry.id   AF-A0A150IHW4-F1
#
_cell.length_a   1.000
_cell.length_b   1.000
_cell.length_c   1.000
_cell.angle_alpha   90.00
_cell.angle_beta   90.00
_cell.angle_gamma   90.00
#
_symmetry.space_group_name_H-M   'P 1'
#
loop_
_entity.id
_entity.type
_entity.pdbx_description
1 polymer ?
#
loop_
_entity_poly.entity_id
_entity_poly.type
_entity_poly.pdbx_seq_one_letter_code
_entity_poly.pdbx_strand_id
1 'polypeptide(L)'
;MTIPEDRQDKELPYKLADPNVKSAILNWMYEGWIEYKKDIELNKKLTIPPKVRAITTEANLENDPVGFFLEKCCYVEKGSKVKSFELYTVYENFSQLEGITTFKIQKFGRIMKDKGYDKERTMEGVLYMDIGIKREWIANEEYVEFNPPEEAIIEDT
;
A
#
# COMPACT_ATOMS: atom_id res chain seq x y z
N MET A 1 -11.46 -25.50 -5.99
CA MET A 1 -12.33 -25.42 -4.79
C MET A 1 -13.74 -25.68 -5.27
N THR A 2 -14.38 -26.77 -4.84
CA THR A 2 -15.70 -27.18 -5.36
C THR A 2 -16.67 -27.23 -4.19
N ILE A 3 -17.84 -26.59 -4.34
CA ILE A 3 -18.87 -26.58 -3.29
C ILE A 3 -19.45 -27.99 -3.18
N PRO A 4 -19.53 -28.59 -1.98
CA PRO A 4 -20.15 -29.90 -1.76
C PRO A 4 -21.58 -29.97 -2.36
N GLU A 5 -21.94 -31.13 -2.94
CA GLU A 5 -23.19 -31.33 -3.69
C GLU A 5 -24.45 -31.02 -2.85
N ASP A 6 -24.40 -31.29 -1.55
CA ASP A 6 -25.46 -31.02 -0.57
C ASP A 6 -25.66 -29.51 -0.29
N ARG A 7 -24.66 -28.68 -0.61
CA ARG A 7 -24.69 -27.22 -0.44
C ARG A 7 -24.94 -26.47 -1.75
N GLN A 8 -25.08 -27.17 -2.88
CA GLN A 8 -25.37 -26.55 -4.16
C GLN A 8 -26.86 -26.26 -4.30
N ASP A 9 -27.20 -25.00 -4.56
CA ASP A 9 -28.58 -24.61 -4.89
C ASP A 9 -28.86 -24.89 -6.37
N LYS A 10 -29.48 -26.04 -6.64
CA LYS A 10 -29.82 -26.49 -8.01
C LYS A 10 -30.86 -25.61 -8.69
N GLU A 11 -31.65 -24.86 -7.90
CA GLU A 11 -32.70 -23.96 -8.38
C GLU A 11 -32.18 -22.52 -8.61
N LEU A 12 -30.89 -22.27 -8.35
CA LEU A 12 -30.27 -20.96 -8.52
C LEU A 12 -30.50 -20.35 -9.91
N PRO A 13 -30.39 -21.10 -11.04
CA PRO A 13 -30.66 -20.53 -12.36
C PRO A 13 -32.07 -19.98 -12.51
N TYR A 14 -33.07 -20.65 -11.91
CA TYR A 14 -34.46 -20.21 -11.95
C TYR A 14 -34.69 -18.97 -11.09
N LYS A 15 -34.10 -18.92 -9.88
CA LYS A 15 -34.16 -17.75 -9.00
C LYS A 15 -33.55 -16.51 -9.65
N LEU A 16 -32.42 -16.66 -10.35
CA LEU A 16 -31.78 -15.57 -11.09
C LEU A 16 -32.53 -15.17 -12.37
N ALA A 17 -33.40 -16.05 -12.89
CA ALA A 17 -34.21 -15.74 -14.07
C ALA A 17 -35.41 -14.83 -13.75
N ASP A 18 -35.86 -14.80 -12.48
CA ASP A 18 -36.97 -13.97 -12.02
C ASP A 18 -36.71 -12.47 -12.34
N PRO A 19 -37.66 -11.78 -12.99
CA PRO A 19 -37.51 -10.36 -13.35
C PRO A 19 -37.24 -9.44 -12.15
N ASN A 20 -37.81 -9.72 -10.98
CA ASN A 20 -37.60 -8.93 -9.77
C ASN A 20 -36.18 -9.12 -9.24
N VAL A 21 -35.67 -10.36 -9.27
CA VAL A 21 -34.29 -10.65 -8.85
C VAL A 21 -33.29 -9.99 -9.79
N LYS A 22 -33.52 -10.02 -11.11
CA LYS A 22 -32.69 -9.29 -12.08
C LYS A 22 -32.68 -7.79 -11.82
N SER A 23 -33.84 -7.21 -11.55
CA SER A 23 -33.98 -5.78 -11.26
C SER A 23 -33.30 -5.41 -9.95
N ALA A 24 -33.41 -6.26 -8.92
CA ALA A 24 -32.73 -6.08 -7.65
C ALA A 24 -31.19 -6.14 -7.80
N ILE A 25 -30.67 -7.10 -8.57
CA ILE A 25 -29.23 -7.21 -8.87
C ILE A 25 -28.76 -5.94 -9.60
N LEU A 26 -29.51 -5.48 -10.61
CA LEU A 26 -29.15 -4.26 -11.34
C LEU A 26 -29.16 -3.02 -10.45
N ASN A 27 -30.16 -2.88 -9.58
CA ASN A 27 -30.22 -1.78 -8.62
C ASN A 27 -29.04 -1.84 -7.64
N TRP A 28 -28.70 -3.03 -7.14
CA TRP A 28 -27.55 -3.21 -6.26
C TRP A 28 -26.23 -2.83 -6.95
N MET A 29 -26.05 -3.21 -8.23
CA MET A 29 -24.89 -2.79 -9.03
C MET A 29 -24.86 -1.27 -9.25
N TYR A 30 -26.01 -0.65 -9.50
CA TYR A 30 -26.14 0.79 -9.71
C TYR A 30 -25.85 1.60 -8.45
N GLU A 31 -26.37 1.16 -7.30
CA GLU A 31 -26.07 1.72 -5.98
C GLU A 31 -24.57 1.61 -5.69
N GLY A 32 -23.97 0.44 -5.90
CA GLY A 32 -22.53 0.24 -5.75
C GLY A 32 -21.71 1.17 -6.66
N TRP A 33 -22.15 1.42 -7.89
CA TRP A 33 -21.50 2.38 -8.79
C TRP A 33 -21.57 3.83 -8.28
N ILE A 34 -22.72 4.25 -7.74
CA ILE A 34 -22.87 5.59 -7.14
C ILE A 34 -21.92 5.75 -5.96
N GLU A 35 -21.86 4.75 -5.07
CA GLU A 35 -20.95 4.76 -3.92
C GLU A 35 -19.48 4.81 -4.37
N TYR A 36 -19.10 3.97 -5.32
CA TYR A 36 -17.77 3.96 -5.92
C TYR A 36 -17.38 5.32 -6.51
N LYS A 37 -18.28 5.94 -7.27
CA LYS A 37 -18.02 7.25 -7.89
C LYS A 37 -17.85 8.34 -6.84
N LYS A 38 -18.71 8.39 -5.82
CA LYS A 38 -18.60 9.35 -4.70
C LYS A 38 -17.26 9.19 -3.97
N ASP A 39 -16.86 7.95 -3.75
CA ASP A 39 -15.61 7.64 -3.06
C ASP A 39 -14.39 8.10 -3.86
N ILE A 40 -14.38 7.87 -5.18
CA ILE A 40 -13.33 8.40 -6.07
C ILE A 40 -13.32 9.93 -6.10
N GLU A 41 -14.48 10.58 -6.18
CA GLU A 41 -14.56 12.05 -6.22
C GLU A 41 -14.05 12.68 -4.92
N LEU A 42 -14.35 12.07 -3.77
CA LEU A 42 -13.97 12.58 -2.45
C LEU A 42 -12.51 12.26 -2.10
N ASN A 43 -12.09 11.01 -2.33
CA ASN A 43 -10.80 10.50 -1.87
C ASN A 43 -9.73 10.45 -2.98
N LYS A 44 -10.08 10.80 -4.22
CA LYS A 44 -9.26 10.65 -5.45
C LYS A 44 -8.83 9.20 -5.72
N LYS A 45 -9.36 8.22 -4.97
CA LYS A 45 -9.05 6.78 -5.05
C LYS A 45 -10.17 5.94 -4.43
N LEU A 46 -10.16 4.64 -4.73
CA LEU A 46 -11.05 3.66 -4.10
C LEU A 46 -10.58 3.38 -2.66
N THR A 47 -11.43 3.67 -1.70
CA THR A 47 -11.26 3.36 -0.29
C THR A 47 -11.47 1.86 -0.08
N ILE A 48 -10.42 1.16 0.32
CA ILE A 48 -10.51 -0.25 0.66
C ILE A 48 -11.29 -0.38 1.99
N PRO A 49 -12.40 -1.13 2.03
CA PRO A 49 -13.17 -1.31 3.25
C PRO A 49 -12.31 -1.87 4.39
N PRO A 50 -12.50 -1.44 5.66
CA PRO A 50 -11.66 -1.87 6.78
C PRO A 50 -11.57 -3.39 6.97
N LYS A 51 -12.62 -4.12 6.60
CA LYS A 51 -12.67 -5.59 6.68
C LYS A 51 -11.83 -6.28 5.60
N VAL A 52 -11.82 -5.71 4.39
CA VAL A 52 -10.94 -6.18 3.30
C VAL A 52 -9.51 -5.79 3.63
N ARG A 53 -9.29 -4.57 4.13
CA ARG A 53 -7.99 -4.14 4.65
C ARG A 53 -7.51 -5.11 5.72
N ALA A 54 -8.30 -5.44 6.74
CA ALA A 54 -7.91 -6.40 7.77
C ALA A 54 -7.49 -7.77 7.21
N ILE A 55 -8.22 -8.32 6.22
CA ILE A 55 -7.87 -9.62 5.60
C ILE A 55 -6.60 -9.50 4.73
N THR A 56 -6.47 -8.44 3.94
CA THR A 56 -5.28 -8.18 3.11
C THR A 56 -4.06 -7.84 3.97
N THR A 57 -4.27 -7.19 5.10
CA THR A 57 -3.28 -6.79 6.09
C THR A 57 -2.86 -8.01 6.94
N GLU A 58 -3.78 -8.90 7.34
CA GLU A 58 -3.46 -10.14 8.06
C GLU A 58 -2.69 -11.15 7.18
N ALA A 59 -3.00 -11.24 5.88
CA ALA A 59 -2.26 -12.10 4.95
C ALA A 59 -0.86 -11.55 4.57
N ASN A 60 -0.62 -10.23 4.68
CA ASN A 60 0.64 -9.59 4.29
C ASN A 60 1.54 -9.15 5.48
N LEU A 61 1.03 -9.10 6.72
CA LEU A 61 1.76 -8.59 7.89
C LEU A 61 2.58 -9.62 8.67
N GLU A 62 2.39 -10.92 8.49
CA GLU A 62 2.94 -11.84 9.49
C GLU A 62 4.46 -11.86 9.58
N ASN A 63 5.26 -11.34 8.61
CA ASN A 63 6.71 -11.20 8.86
C ASN A 63 7.47 -10.00 8.23
N ASP A 64 6.98 -9.26 7.20
CA ASP A 64 7.91 -8.34 6.50
C ASP A 64 7.31 -7.14 5.69
N PRO A 65 6.83 -6.08 6.37
CA PRO A 65 6.33 -4.87 5.69
C PRO A 65 7.38 -4.15 4.81
N VAL A 66 8.66 -4.20 5.20
CA VAL A 66 9.74 -3.55 4.43
C VAL A 66 10.13 -4.38 3.23
N GLY A 67 10.13 -5.71 3.33
CA GLY A 67 10.35 -6.59 2.18
C GLY A 67 9.29 -6.42 1.11
N PHE A 68 8.02 -6.29 1.51
CA PHE A 68 6.94 -6.02 0.57
C PHE A 68 7.13 -4.69 -0.18
N PHE A 69 7.54 -3.64 0.54
CA PHE A 69 7.92 -2.37 -0.07
C PHE A 69 9.08 -2.52 -1.07
N LEU A 70 10.13 -3.24 -0.70
CA LEU A 70 11.30 -3.42 -1.57
C LEU A 70 10.95 -4.16 -2.87
N GLU A 71 10.06 -5.16 -2.79
CA GLU A 71 9.60 -5.91 -3.97
C GLU A 71 8.76 -5.02 -4.92
N LYS A 72 7.83 -4.24 -4.33
CA LYS A 72 6.85 -3.47 -5.11
C LYS A 72 7.40 -2.14 -5.61
N CYS A 73 8.11 -1.40 -4.78
CA CYS A 73 8.51 -0.02 -5.07
C CYS A 73 9.97 0.13 -5.51
N CYS A 74 10.81 -0.86 -5.26
CA CYS A 74 12.25 -0.75 -5.52
C CYS A 74 12.74 -1.71 -6.59
N TYR A 75 13.90 -1.40 -7.16
CA TYR A 75 14.68 -2.31 -8.01
C TYR A 75 16.12 -2.35 -7.51
N VAL A 76 16.78 -3.49 -7.69
CA VAL A 76 18.19 -3.71 -7.31
C VAL A 76 19.02 -3.71 -8.57
N GLU A 77 19.94 -2.75 -8.69
CA GLU A 77 20.82 -2.60 -9.84
C GLU A 77 22.15 -2.02 -9.38
N LYS A 78 23.24 -2.66 -9.82
CA LYS A 78 24.59 -2.26 -9.41
C LYS A 78 24.91 -0.84 -9.88
N GLY A 79 25.33 0.02 -8.97
CA GLY A 79 25.65 1.42 -9.24
C GLY A 79 24.47 2.39 -9.09
N SER A 80 23.25 1.89 -8.91
CA SER A 80 22.09 2.71 -8.56
C SER A 80 22.22 3.25 -7.14
N LYS A 81 21.73 4.47 -6.94
CA LYS A 81 21.78 5.16 -5.66
C LYS A 81 20.46 5.88 -5.40
N VAL A 82 20.03 5.86 -4.14
CA VAL A 82 18.84 6.59 -3.71
C VAL A 82 19.09 7.25 -2.38
N LYS A 83 18.58 8.48 -2.20
CA LYS A 83 18.68 9.18 -0.92
C LYS A 83 17.88 8.44 0.14
N SER A 84 18.46 8.28 1.33
CA SER A 84 17.82 7.59 2.44
C SER A 84 16.50 8.26 2.84
N PHE A 85 16.39 9.58 2.71
CA PHE A 85 15.15 10.31 2.98
C PHE A 85 14.09 10.01 1.91
N GLU A 86 14.45 10.12 0.63
CA GLU A 86 13.55 9.83 -0.49
C GLU A 86 13.00 8.41 -0.44
N LEU A 87 13.87 7.42 -0.19
CA LEU A 87 13.46 6.02 -0.06
C LEU A 87 12.48 5.82 1.11
N TYR A 88 12.71 6.50 2.23
CA TYR A 88 11.83 6.43 3.39
C TYR A 88 10.47 7.10 3.12
N THR A 89 10.45 8.26 2.45
CA THR A 89 9.21 8.94 2.07
C THR A 89 8.34 8.08 1.17
N VAL A 90 8.93 7.38 0.21
CA VAL A 90 8.18 6.44 -0.64
C VAL A 90 7.68 5.25 0.16
N TYR A 91 8.47 4.71 1.10
CA TYR A 91 8.00 3.66 2.01
C TYR A 91 6.83 4.11 2.87
N GLU A 92 6.89 5.31 3.44
CA GLU A 92 5.80 5.86 4.25
C GLU A 92 4.52 5.98 3.43
N ASN A 93 4.58 6.58 2.25
CA ASN A 93 3.45 6.70 1.33
C ASN A 93 2.90 5.33 0.91
N PHE A 94 3.77 4.39 0.53
CA PHE A 94 3.38 3.03 0.17
C PHE A 94 2.68 2.32 1.34
N SER A 95 3.23 2.45 2.55
CA SER A 95 2.68 1.79 3.73
C SER A 95 1.28 2.28 4.09
N GLN A 96 1.03 3.58 3.93
CA GLN A 96 -0.30 4.18 4.12
C GLN A 96 -1.27 3.77 3.00
N LEU A 97 -0.78 3.62 1.76
CA LEU A 97 -1.60 3.23 0.62
C LEU A 97 -2.06 1.77 0.71
N GLU A 98 -1.15 0.86 1.04
CA GLU A 98 -1.41 -0.58 1.15
C GLU A 98 -1.99 -0.98 2.52
N GLY A 99 -2.00 -0.06 3.50
CA GLY A 99 -2.47 -0.34 4.86
C GLY A 99 -1.57 -1.34 5.60
N ILE A 100 -0.27 -1.35 5.29
CA ILE A 100 0.74 -2.14 6.00
C ILE A 100 1.38 -1.31 7.12
N THR A 101 2.12 -1.95 8.02
CA THR A 101 2.77 -1.23 9.13
C THR A 101 3.79 -0.21 8.61
N THR A 102 3.62 1.05 9.02
CA THR A 102 4.60 2.13 8.85
C THR A 102 5.59 2.10 10.01
N PHE A 103 6.86 1.80 9.74
CA PHE A 103 7.92 1.92 10.74
C PHE A 103 8.51 3.32 10.74
N LYS A 104 8.88 3.82 11.93
CA LYS A 104 9.71 5.05 12.05
C LYS A 104 11.04 4.86 11.31
N ILE A 105 11.59 5.95 10.79
CA ILE A 105 12.83 5.98 9.99
C ILE A 105 14.01 5.20 10.60
N GLN A 106 14.18 5.23 11.92
CA GLN A 106 15.24 4.48 12.62
C GLN A 106 15.04 2.96 12.50
N LYS A 107 13.81 2.48 12.72
CA LYS A 107 13.48 1.06 12.62
C LYS A 107 13.51 0.59 11.16
N PHE A 108 13.02 1.42 10.23
CA PHE A 108 13.17 1.18 8.78
C PHE A 108 14.64 1.01 8.41
N GLY A 109 15.52 1.93 8.81
CA GLY A 109 16.95 1.85 8.52
C GLY A 109 17.64 0.61 9.11
N ARG A 110 17.22 0.17 10.30
CA ARG A 110 17.71 -1.09 10.89
C ARG A 110 17.28 -2.31 10.06
N ILE A 111 16.01 -2.37 9.67
CA ILE A 111 15.47 -3.47 8.85
C ILE A 111 16.13 -3.49 7.47
N MET A 112 16.36 -2.33 6.84
CA MET A 112 17.09 -2.23 5.58
C MET A 112 18.51 -2.80 5.69
N LYS A 113 19.22 -2.48 6.78
CA LYS A 113 20.54 -3.02 7.06
C LYS A 113 20.51 -4.54 7.29
N ASP A 114 19.55 -5.02 8.09
CA ASP A 114 19.38 -6.46 8.34
C ASP A 114 19.07 -7.25 7.06
N LYS A 115 18.50 -6.57 6.04
CA LYS A 115 18.24 -7.11 4.69
C LYS A 115 19.41 -6.99 3.71
N GLY A 116 20.54 -6.43 4.14
CA GLY A 116 21.74 -6.28 3.30
C GLY A 116 21.81 -4.98 2.49
N TYR A 117 20.96 -3.99 2.79
CA TYR A 117 21.05 -2.66 2.18
C TYR A 117 21.78 -1.72 3.12
N ASP A 118 23.07 -1.53 2.87
CA ASP A 118 23.88 -0.55 3.57
C ASP A 118 23.69 0.85 3.00
N LYS A 119 23.94 1.84 3.86
CA LYS A 119 23.90 3.26 3.49
C LYS A 119 25.23 3.92 3.77
N GLU A 120 25.65 4.75 2.83
CA GLU A 120 26.92 5.47 2.89
C GLU A 120 26.66 6.97 3.04
N ARG A 121 27.50 7.63 3.83
CA ARG A 121 27.48 9.09 3.94
C ARG A 121 28.38 9.67 2.85
N THR A 122 27.80 10.50 2.00
CA THR A 122 28.48 11.19 0.91
C THR A 122 28.31 12.70 1.04
N MET A 123 28.96 13.48 0.17
CA MET A 123 28.75 14.94 0.10
C MET A 123 27.29 15.32 -0.22
N GLU A 124 26.55 14.43 -0.88
CA GLU A 124 25.15 14.64 -1.30
C GLU A 124 24.13 14.18 -0.25
N GLY A 125 24.60 13.63 0.88
CA GLY A 125 23.78 13.11 1.97
C GLY A 125 23.99 11.62 2.23
N VAL A 126 23.03 11.00 2.90
CA VAL A 126 23.05 9.56 3.20
C VAL A 126 22.34 8.80 2.09
N LEU A 127 23.05 7.91 1.41
CA LEU A 127 22.58 7.19 0.22
C LEU A 127 22.55 5.69 0.50
N TYR A 128 21.51 4.99 0.01
CA TYR A 128 21.56 3.54 -0.16
C TYR A 128 22.17 3.21 -1.52
N MET A 129 22.99 2.17 -1.55
CA MET A 129 23.72 1.72 -2.73
C MET A 129 23.04 0.49 -3.35
N ASP A 130 23.21 0.34 -4.65
CA ASP A 130 22.72 -0.77 -5.47
C ASP A 130 21.18 -0.95 -5.43
N ILE A 131 20.45 0.09 -5.04
CA ILE A 131 18.99 0.12 -4.97
C ILE A 131 18.45 1.46 -5.51
N GLY A 132 17.33 1.38 -6.24
CA GLY A 132 16.60 2.54 -6.75
C GLY A 132 15.08 2.37 -6.60
N ILE A 133 14.35 3.45 -6.81
CA ILE A 133 12.88 3.50 -6.75
C ILE A 133 12.33 3.38 -8.17
N LYS A 134 11.38 2.47 -8.39
CA LYS A 134 10.73 2.30 -9.69
C LYS A 134 10.06 3.61 -10.10
N ARG A 135 10.10 3.93 -11.40
CA ARG A 135 9.60 5.21 -11.94
C ARG A 135 8.16 5.54 -11.56
N GLU A 136 7.31 4.53 -11.41
CA GLU A 136 5.92 4.67 -10.97
C GLU A 136 5.76 5.16 -9.52
N TRP A 137 6.81 5.05 -8.71
CA TRP A 137 6.86 5.47 -7.30
C TRP A 137 7.79 6.67 -7.07
N ILE A 138 8.46 7.16 -8.11
CA ILE A 138 9.21 8.41 -8.05
C ILE A 138 8.18 9.54 -7.95
N ALA A 139 8.28 10.35 -6.90
CA ALA A 139 7.53 11.60 -6.84
C ALA A 139 7.97 12.46 -8.02
N ASN A 140 7.11 12.62 -9.03
CA ASN A 140 7.35 13.60 -10.10
C ASN A 140 7.58 14.97 -9.45
N GLU A 141 8.54 15.73 -9.97
CA GLU A 141 9.06 17.02 -9.46
C GLU A 141 8.01 18.15 -9.26
N GLU A 142 6.71 17.87 -9.42
CA GLU A 142 5.63 18.85 -9.35
C GLU A 142 4.92 18.93 -7.98
N TYR A 143 5.37 18.18 -6.95
CA TYR A 143 4.90 18.37 -5.57
C TYR A 143 6.04 18.73 -4.62
N VAL A 144 6.20 20.05 -4.45
CA VAL A 144 7.08 20.71 -3.49
C VAL A 144 6.40 20.77 -2.12
N GLU A 145 7.22 20.55 -1.08
CA GLU A 145 7.01 20.81 0.35
C GLU A 145 6.15 19.83 1.17
N PHE A 146 6.82 18.80 1.70
CA PHE A 146 6.60 18.41 3.10
C PHE A 146 7.87 18.72 3.88
N ASN A 147 7.90 19.90 4.50
CA ASN A 147 8.89 20.27 5.51
C ASN A 147 8.37 19.75 6.86
N PRO A 148 8.85 18.60 7.38
CA PRO A 148 8.49 18.21 8.74
C PRO A 148 9.07 19.28 9.68
N PRO A 149 8.25 19.92 10.53
CA PRO A 149 8.75 20.92 11.45
C PRO A 149 9.83 20.32 12.35
N GLU A 150 10.96 21.02 12.43
CA GLU A 150 12.01 20.76 13.40
C GLU A 150 11.41 20.82 14.81
N GLU A 151 11.74 19.78 15.59
CA GLU A 151 11.64 19.67 17.05
C GLU A 151 10.27 19.41 17.69
N ALA A 152 10.16 18.20 18.24
CA ALA A 152 9.72 18.04 19.62
C ALA A 152 10.67 17.02 20.28
N ILE A 153 11.79 17.56 20.77
CA ILE A 153 12.55 16.95 21.86
C ILE A 153 11.60 16.90 23.05
N ILE A 154 11.29 15.71 23.55
CA ILE A 154 10.74 15.56 24.90
C ILE A 154 11.90 15.00 25.73
N GLU A 155 12.54 15.90 26.47
CA GLU A 155 13.41 15.56 27.59
C GLU A 155 12.53 14.94 28.68
N ASP A 156 12.74 13.65 28.97
CA ASP A 156 12.25 13.04 30.21
C ASP A 156 13.05 13.64 31.38
N THR A 157 12.35 14.32 32.30
CA THR A 157 12.79 14.56 33.68
C THR A 157 11.90 13.75 34.62
#